data_AF-A0A537NWG7-F1
#
_entry.id   AF-A0A537NWG7-F1
#
_cell.length_a   1.000
_cell.length_b   1.000
_cell.length_c   1.000
_cell.angle_alpha   90.00
_cell.angle_beta   90.00
_cell.angle_gamma   90.00
#
_symmetry.space_group_name_H-M   'P 1'
#
loop_
_entity.id
_entity.type
_entity.pdbx_description
1 polymer ?
#
loop_
_entity_poly.entity_id
_entity_poly.type
_entity_poly.pdbx_seq_one_letter_code
_entity_poly.pdbx_strand_id
1 'polypeptide(L)'
;MIEAVAKLKADAKDAAPDEAVYAALEAAARDHREDVVSPEETGRRIEAAFARIENVRGRISSWTLPKRDINLFIEGMRQCFAKARRLLSEGLQRQEMPLLHEARKSVIHHLHHVELLTPLWPKLFKVWTGELQLLREDLGDLNDLDDLSAEFDRPDSPFATIGPMARAIELIDRRRKSILARIAGETGHLFAEQPKNFAARIDALWRHLAA
;
A
#
# COMPACT_ATOMS: atom_id res chain seq x y z
N MET A 1 9.13 0.73 -10.84
CA MET A 1 9.38 1.25 -12.22
C MET A 1 8.73 0.40 -13.30
N ILE A 2 9.24 -0.80 -13.65
CA ILE A 2 8.66 -1.63 -14.73
C ILE A 2 7.16 -1.90 -14.53
N GLU A 3 6.77 -2.30 -13.31
CA GLU A 3 5.36 -2.57 -12.97
C GLU A 3 4.49 -1.31 -13.10
N ALA A 4 4.98 -0.15 -12.64
CA ALA A 4 4.29 1.13 -12.74
C ALA A 4 4.01 1.52 -14.19
N VAL A 5 4.99 1.33 -15.08
CA VAL A 5 4.84 1.59 -16.53
C VAL A 5 3.88 0.60 -17.17
N ALA A 6 3.98 -0.69 -16.83
CA ALA A 6 3.08 -1.72 -17.37
C ALA A 6 1.62 -1.44 -16.97
N LYS A 7 1.40 -1.09 -15.72
CA LYS A 7 0.10 -0.65 -15.21
C LYS A 7 -0.36 0.62 -15.93
N LEU A 8 0.50 1.63 -16.08
CA LEU A 8 0.20 2.88 -16.81
C LEU A 8 -0.30 2.62 -18.25
N LYS A 9 0.26 1.62 -18.94
CA LYS A 9 -0.20 1.18 -20.25
C LYS A 9 -1.55 0.44 -20.17
N ALA A 10 -1.72 -0.44 -19.19
CA ALA A 10 -2.95 -1.23 -19.02
C ALA A 10 -4.20 -0.39 -18.70
N ASP A 11 -4.05 0.74 -17.99
CA ASP A 11 -5.17 1.65 -17.70
C ASP A 11 -5.61 2.48 -18.93
N ALA A 12 -4.85 2.48 -20.02
CA ALA A 12 -5.20 3.25 -21.21
C ALA A 12 -6.35 2.60 -21.97
N LYS A 13 -7.46 3.34 -22.16
CA LYS A 13 -8.61 2.89 -22.96
C LYS A 13 -8.25 2.65 -24.43
N ASP A 14 -7.29 3.42 -24.95
CA ASP A 14 -6.67 3.24 -26.26
C ASP A 14 -5.19 3.66 -26.15
N ALA A 15 -4.28 2.70 -26.22
CA ALA A 15 -2.85 2.94 -26.11
C ALA A 15 -2.20 3.29 -27.45
N ALA A 16 -2.87 3.05 -28.59
CA ALA A 16 -2.29 3.20 -29.91
C ALA A 16 -1.73 4.62 -30.21
N PRO A 17 -2.38 5.72 -29.77
CA PRO A 17 -1.84 7.07 -29.95
C PRO A 17 -0.56 7.35 -29.15
N ASP A 18 -0.35 6.62 -28.05
CA ASP A 18 0.72 6.83 -27.08
C ASP A 18 1.76 5.70 -27.07
N GLU A 19 1.72 4.79 -28.05
CA GLU A 19 2.57 3.59 -28.10
C GLU A 19 4.07 3.92 -28.07
N ALA A 20 4.48 4.97 -28.79
CA ALA A 20 5.86 5.45 -28.77
C ALA A 20 6.29 5.96 -27.38
N VAL A 21 5.35 6.51 -26.60
CA VAL A 21 5.60 7.00 -25.23
C VAL A 21 5.78 5.82 -24.29
N TYR A 22 4.90 4.82 -24.38
CA TYR A 22 5.02 3.60 -23.59
C TYR A 22 6.32 2.84 -23.90
N ALA A 23 6.68 2.71 -25.17
CA ALA A 23 7.93 2.07 -25.57
C ALA A 23 9.17 2.78 -24.99
N ALA A 24 9.16 4.12 -24.96
CA ALA A 24 10.25 4.91 -24.37
C ALA A 24 10.32 4.73 -22.84
N LEU A 25 9.18 4.72 -22.14
CA LEU A 25 9.12 4.47 -20.69
C LEU A 25 9.58 3.06 -20.32
N GLU A 26 9.19 2.06 -21.10
CA GLU A 26 9.61 0.67 -20.90
C GLU A 26 11.11 0.49 -21.15
N ALA A 27 11.68 1.19 -22.14
CA ALA A 27 13.12 1.19 -22.38
C ALA A 27 13.88 1.80 -21.20
N ALA A 28 13.49 3.01 -20.77
CA ALA A 28 14.08 3.65 -19.59
C ALA A 28 13.96 2.79 -18.32
N ALA A 29 12.83 2.09 -18.13
CA ALA A 29 12.63 1.20 -16.99
C ALA A 29 13.52 -0.05 -17.02
N ARG A 30 13.90 -0.54 -18.21
CA ARG A 30 14.87 -1.64 -18.36
C ARG A 30 16.28 -1.16 -18.06
N ASP A 31 16.66 -0.01 -18.59
CA ASP A 31 18.02 0.55 -18.41
C ASP A 31 18.27 0.92 -16.95
N HIS A 32 17.26 1.49 -16.26
CA HIS A 32 17.34 1.78 -14.82
C HIS A 32 17.51 0.51 -13.97
N ARG A 33 17.11 -0.66 -14.48
CA ARG A 33 17.26 -1.92 -13.76
C ARG A 33 18.71 -2.42 -13.78
N GLU A 34 19.60 -1.96 -14.65
CA GLU A 34 20.95 -2.56 -14.81
C GLU A 34 21.85 -2.46 -13.56
N ASP A 35 21.47 -1.70 -12.54
CA ASP A 35 22.13 -1.67 -11.21
C ASP A 35 21.87 -2.91 -10.31
N VAL A 36 21.51 -4.09 -10.88
CA VAL A 36 21.14 -5.27 -10.06
C VAL A 36 22.35 -5.91 -9.37
N VAL A 37 22.22 -6.07 -8.05
CA VAL A 37 22.97 -7.01 -7.23
C VAL A 37 23.01 -8.41 -7.87
N SER A 38 24.17 -9.08 -7.90
CA SER A 38 24.27 -10.40 -8.55
C SER A 38 23.24 -11.40 -7.99
N PRO A 39 22.74 -12.37 -8.80
CA PRO A 39 21.83 -13.41 -8.32
C PRO A 39 22.37 -14.15 -7.09
N GLU A 40 23.69 -14.34 -7.00
CA GLU A 40 24.34 -15.03 -5.88
C GLU A 40 24.33 -14.19 -4.60
N GLU A 41 24.59 -12.89 -4.69
CA GLU A 41 24.47 -11.99 -3.54
C GLU A 41 23.01 -11.85 -3.09
N THR A 42 22.08 -11.83 -4.04
CA THR A 42 20.63 -11.88 -3.74
C THR A 42 20.27 -13.17 -2.99
N GLY A 43 20.75 -14.32 -3.46
CA GLY A 43 20.56 -15.62 -2.80
C GLY A 43 21.09 -15.62 -1.37
N ARG A 44 22.33 -15.15 -1.17
CA ARG A 44 22.95 -15.05 0.17
C ARG A 44 22.15 -14.14 1.11
N ARG A 45 21.64 -13.01 0.64
CA ARG A 45 20.80 -12.10 1.43
C ARG A 45 19.48 -12.75 1.83
N ILE A 46 18.86 -13.50 0.91
CA ILE A 46 17.62 -14.25 1.18
C ILE A 46 17.86 -15.31 2.25
N GLU A 47 18.91 -16.13 2.12
CA GLU A 47 19.28 -17.14 3.13
C GLU A 47 19.53 -16.52 4.50
N ALA A 48 20.28 -15.42 4.55
CA ALA A 48 20.55 -14.69 5.79
C ALA A 48 19.26 -14.13 6.43
N ALA A 49 18.31 -13.63 5.62
CA ALA A 49 17.01 -13.19 6.09
C ALA A 49 16.19 -14.36 6.67
N PHE A 50 16.13 -15.51 5.98
CA PHE A 50 15.46 -16.70 6.48
C PHE A 50 16.03 -17.17 7.82
N ALA A 51 17.35 -17.24 7.95
CA ALA A 51 18.01 -17.63 9.20
C ALA A 51 17.63 -16.70 10.36
N ARG A 52 17.53 -15.38 10.10
CA ARG A 52 17.08 -14.39 11.11
C ARG A 52 15.61 -14.59 11.49
N ILE A 53 14.74 -14.84 10.52
CA ILE A 53 13.30 -15.08 10.76
C ILE A 53 13.12 -16.34 11.60
N GLU A 54 13.84 -17.42 11.30
CA GLU A 54 13.73 -18.68 12.03
C GLU A 54 14.22 -18.55 13.49
N ASN A 55 15.30 -17.78 13.70
CA ASN A 55 15.76 -17.45 15.05
C ASN A 55 14.69 -16.69 15.86
N VAL A 56 14.01 -15.72 15.24
CA VAL A 56 12.92 -14.97 15.89
C VAL A 56 11.73 -15.89 16.15
N ARG A 57 11.35 -16.75 15.19
CA ARG A 57 10.23 -17.70 15.32
C ARG A 57 10.38 -18.56 16.57
N GLY A 58 11.57 -19.11 16.82
CA GLY A 58 11.86 -19.91 18.00
C GLY A 58 11.68 -19.16 19.34
N ARG A 59 11.74 -17.82 19.32
CA ARG A 59 11.57 -16.96 20.51
C ARG A 59 10.13 -16.52 20.74
N ILE A 60 9.26 -16.58 19.73
CA ILE A 60 7.87 -16.11 19.86
C ILE A 60 7.12 -16.90 20.95
N SER A 61 7.40 -18.19 21.10
CA SER A 61 6.79 -19.04 22.12
C SER A 61 7.10 -18.63 23.56
N SER A 62 8.20 -17.89 23.79
CA SER A 62 8.59 -17.40 25.11
C SER A 62 8.15 -15.96 25.39
N TRP A 63 7.48 -15.30 24.44
CA TRP A 63 7.01 -13.94 24.64
C TRP A 63 5.87 -13.88 25.65
N THR A 64 6.04 -13.04 26.67
CA THR A 64 4.99 -12.73 27.64
C THR A 64 4.29 -11.44 27.22
N LEU A 65 2.97 -11.52 27.04
CA LEU A 65 2.16 -10.34 26.74
C LEU A 65 1.94 -9.54 28.04
N PRO A 66 2.13 -8.20 28.03
CA PRO A 66 2.05 -7.37 29.23
C PRO A 66 0.71 -7.48 29.97
N LYS A 67 -0.39 -7.67 29.22
CA LYS A 67 -1.74 -7.94 29.71
C LYS A 67 -2.46 -8.84 28.71
N ARG A 68 -3.11 -9.90 29.20
CA ARG A 68 -4.05 -10.73 28.41
C ARG A 68 -5.47 -10.15 28.50
N ASP A 69 -5.59 -8.86 28.23
CA ASP A 69 -6.87 -8.16 28.23
C ASP A 69 -7.22 -7.74 26.79
N ILE A 70 -8.39 -8.17 26.32
CA ILE A 70 -8.89 -7.81 25.00
C ILE A 70 -8.99 -6.29 24.81
N ASN A 71 -9.25 -5.53 25.88
CA ASN A 71 -9.32 -4.07 25.83
C ASN A 71 -8.00 -3.45 25.34
N LEU A 72 -6.84 -4.04 25.68
CA LEU A 72 -5.54 -3.58 25.20
C LEU A 72 -5.45 -3.69 23.67
N PHE A 73 -5.91 -4.81 23.11
CA PHE A 73 -5.90 -5.04 21.67
C PHE A 73 -6.91 -4.15 20.94
N ILE A 74 -8.13 -4.04 21.46
CA ILE A 74 -9.18 -3.18 20.90
C ILE A 74 -8.72 -1.73 20.86
N GLU A 75 -8.07 -1.25 21.93
CA GLU A 75 -7.55 0.10 21.98
C GLU A 75 -6.42 0.33 20.95
N GLY A 76 -5.50 -0.63 20.80
CA GLY A 76 -4.47 -0.58 19.76
C GLY A 76 -5.05 -0.54 18.34
N MET A 77 -6.06 -1.38 18.07
CA MET A 77 -6.77 -1.38 16.79
C MET A 77 -7.52 -0.05 16.55
N ARG A 78 -8.15 0.52 17.59
CA ARG A 78 -8.84 1.82 17.54
C ARG A 78 -7.88 2.94 17.15
N GLN A 79 -6.70 3.00 17.78
CA GLN A 79 -5.67 4.00 17.49
C GLN A 79 -5.16 3.85 16.05
N CYS A 80 -4.90 2.62 15.61
CA CYS A 80 -4.48 2.32 14.25
C CYS A 80 -5.53 2.77 13.22
N PHE A 81 -6.80 2.42 13.44
CA PHE A 81 -7.92 2.82 12.59
C PHE A 81 -8.06 4.36 12.55
N ALA A 82 -8.00 5.02 13.70
CA ALA A 82 -8.08 6.48 13.79
C ALA A 82 -6.94 7.17 13.04
N LYS A 83 -5.71 6.64 13.15
CA LYS A 83 -4.54 7.15 12.44
C LYS A 83 -4.70 7.00 10.93
N ALA A 84 -5.08 5.82 10.44
CA ALA A 84 -5.32 5.58 9.02
C ALA A 84 -6.40 6.52 8.46
N ARG A 85 -7.55 6.61 9.15
CA ARG A 85 -8.64 7.53 8.79
C ARG A 85 -8.18 8.98 8.68
N ARG A 86 -7.44 9.46 9.68
CA ARG A 86 -6.93 10.84 9.72
C ARG A 86 -5.97 11.12 8.57
N LEU A 87 -4.97 10.25 8.38
CA LEU A 87 -3.96 10.41 7.33
C LEU A 87 -4.56 10.34 5.92
N LEU A 88 -5.50 9.42 5.68
CA LEU A 88 -6.22 9.35 4.41
C LEU A 88 -7.02 10.64 4.17
N SER A 89 -7.78 11.10 5.17
CA SER A 89 -8.57 12.33 5.05
C SER A 89 -7.71 13.56 4.78
N GLU A 90 -6.64 13.77 5.56
CA GLU A 90 -5.73 14.91 5.39
C GLU A 90 -4.95 14.82 4.06
N GLY A 91 -4.42 13.63 3.74
CA GLY A 91 -3.66 13.39 2.51
C GLY A 91 -4.49 13.58 1.26
N LEU A 92 -5.75 13.13 1.24
CA LEU A 92 -6.68 13.34 0.13
C LEU A 92 -7.10 14.82 0.00
N GLN A 93 -7.39 15.48 1.13
CA GLN A 93 -7.80 16.90 1.12
C GLN A 93 -6.69 17.81 0.60
N ARG A 94 -5.45 17.54 0.97
CA ARG A 94 -4.28 18.36 0.61
C ARG A 94 -3.56 17.88 -0.64
N GLN A 95 -3.91 16.68 -1.14
CA GLN A 95 -3.18 15.97 -2.18
C GLN A 95 -1.68 15.84 -1.87
N GLU A 96 -1.34 15.57 -0.61
CA GLU A 96 0.04 15.48 -0.11
C GLU A 96 0.53 14.03 -0.12
N MET A 97 1.49 13.74 -1.00
CA MET A 97 2.10 12.42 -1.15
C MET A 97 2.73 11.85 0.14
N PRO A 98 3.46 12.64 0.96
CA PRO A 98 4.01 12.13 2.22
C PRO A 98 2.93 11.64 3.20
N LEU A 99 1.78 12.32 3.25
CA LEU A 99 0.65 11.91 4.10
C LEU A 99 0.01 10.61 3.57
N LEU A 100 -0.17 10.49 2.26
CA LEU A 100 -0.73 9.28 1.63
C LEU A 100 0.23 8.07 1.76
N HIS A 101 1.55 8.31 1.69
CA HIS A 101 2.56 7.30 1.97
C HIS A 101 2.49 6.78 3.42
N GLU A 102 2.37 7.69 4.40
CA GLU A 102 2.18 7.31 5.80
C GLU A 102 0.80 6.67 6.06
N ALA A 103 -0.22 7.09 5.31
CA ALA A 103 -1.54 6.48 5.33
C ALA A 103 -1.46 5.01 4.92
N ARG A 104 -0.72 4.69 3.84
CA ARG A 104 -0.50 3.32 3.38
C ARG A 104 0.05 2.41 4.46
N LYS A 105 1.06 2.85 5.22
CA LYS A 105 1.61 2.08 6.36
C LYS A 105 0.53 1.78 7.41
N SER A 106 -0.31 2.76 7.69
CA SER A 106 -1.40 2.62 8.67
C SER A 106 -2.53 1.72 8.15
N VAL A 107 -2.84 1.76 6.85
CA VAL A 107 -3.79 0.86 6.18
C VAL A 107 -3.27 -0.59 6.22
N ILE A 108 -1.98 -0.82 5.97
CA ILE A 108 -1.36 -2.17 6.08
C ILE A 108 -1.52 -2.72 7.50
N HIS A 109 -1.23 -1.93 8.53
CA HIS A 109 -1.45 -2.36 9.91
C HIS A 109 -2.92 -2.67 10.18
N HIS A 110 -3.84 -1.84 9.69
CA HIS A 110 -5.27 -2.07 9.87
C HIS A 110 -5.75 -3.33 9.13
N LEU A 111 -5.28 -3.58 7.90
CA LEU A 111 -5.53 -4.79 7.13
C LEU A 111 -5.16 -6.04 7.95
N HIS A 112 -3.95 -6.07 8.51
CA HIS A 112 -3.53 -7.20 9.34
C HIS A 112 -4.35 -7.35 10.63
N HIS A 113 -4.77 -6.25 11.25
CA HIS A 113 -5.71 -6.34 12.37
C HIS A 113 -7.05 -6.96 11.95
N VAL A 114 -7.61 -6.54 10.81
CA VAL A 114 -8.87 -7.08 10.27
C VAL A 114 -8.73 -8.57 9.92
N GLU A 115 -7.59 -8.97 9.35
CA GLU A 115 -7.28 -10.39 9.10
C GLU A 115 -7.28 -11.21 10.38
N LEU A 116 -6.68 -10.72 11.47
CA LEU A 116 -6.69 -11.37 12.78
C LEU A 116 -8.09 -11.49 13.38
N LEU A 117 -8.99 -10.56 13.05
CA LEU A 117 -10.39 -10.56 13.49
C LEU A 117 -11.27 -11.51 12.68
N THR A 118 -10.78 -12.09 11.59
CA THR A 118 -11.54 -13.00 10.71
C THR A 118 -12.32 -14.09 11.47
N PRO A 119 -11.76 -14.77 12.49
CA PRO A 119 -12.49 -15.78 13.25
C PRO A 119 -13.75 -15.24 13.95
N LEU A 120 -13.82 -13.94 14.24
CA LEU A 120 -14.96 -13.37 14.97
C LEU A 120 -16.22 -13.29 14.10
N TRP A 121 -16.05 -12.97 12.83
CA TRP A 121 -17.15 -12.95 11.86
C TRP A 121 -16.60 -13.11 10.44
N PRO A 122 -16.38 -14.36 9.99
CA PRO A 122 -15.66 -14.62 8.75
C PRO A 122 -16.25 -13.94 7.52
N LYS A 123 -17.59 -13.89 7.41
CA LYS A 123 -18.27 -13.26 6.27
C LYS A 123 -18.00 -11.76 6.18
N LEU A 124 -18.04 -11.04 7.31
CA LEU A 124 -17.81 -9.60 7.36
C LEU A 124 -16.33 -9.27 7.12
N PHE A 125 -15.45 -9.89 7.88
CA PHE A 125 -14.03 -9.52 7.87
C PHE A 125 -13.32 -9.95 6.59
N LYS A 126 -13.72 -11.04 5.92
CA LYS A 126 -13.16 -11.39 4.60
C LYS A 126 -13.45 -10.33 3.54
N VAL A 127 -14.68 -9.81 3.51
CA VAL A 127 -15.04 -8.71 2.59
C VAL A 127 -14.23 -7.47 2.93
N TRP A 128 -14.17 -7.10 4.22
CA TRP A 128 -13.39 -5.95 4.66
C TRP A 128 -11.90 -6.07 4.31
N THR A 129 -11.27 -7.24 4.55
CA THR A 129 -9.89 -7.51 4.15
C THR A 129 -9.70 -7.32 2.64
N GLY A 130 -10.63 -7.80 1.81
CA GLY A 130 -10.58 -7.61 0.36
C GLY A 130 -10.58 -6.13 -0.04
N GLU A 131 -11.49 -5.34 0.53
CA GLU A 131 -11.57 -3.91 0.25
C GLU A 131 -10.33 -3.13 0.76
N LEU A 132 -9.80 -3.50 1.93
CA LEU A 132 -8.55 -2.91 2.43
C LEU A 132 -7.33 -3.30 1.58
N GLN A 133 -7.36 -4.49 0.97
CA GLN A 133 -6.31 -4.93 0.06
C GLN A 133 -6.33 -4.10 -1.23
N LEU A 134 -7.52 -3.82 -1.79
CA LEU A 134 -7.66 -2.90 -2.93
C LEU A 134 -7.14 -1.49 -2.59
N LEU A 135 -7.54 -0.94 -1.44
CA LEU A 135 -7.04 0.38 -0.99
C LEU A 135 -5.52 0.39 -0.80
N ARG A 136 -4.95 -0.69 -0.26
CA ARG A 136 -3.49 -0.84 -0.11
C ARG A 136 -2.79 -0.87 -1.47
N GLU A 137 -3.37 -1.56 -2.45
CA GLU A 137 -2.84 -1.66 -3.82
C GLU A 137 -2.89 -0.29 -4.51
N ASP A 138 -4.00 0.42 -4.43
CA ASP A 138 -4.15 1.76 -5.00
C ASP A 138 -3.18 2.78 -4.37
N LEU A 139 -3.02 2.75 -3.04
CA LEU A 139 -2.00 3.56 -2.36
C LEU A 139 -0.56 3.15 -2.77
N GLY A 140 -0.35 1.88 -3.10
CA GLY A 140 0.92 1.37 -3.62
C GLY A 140 1.20 1.91 -5.02
N ASP A 141 0.24 1.78 -5.93
CA ASP A 141 0.34 2.29 -7.30
C ASP A 141 0.58 3.81 -7.31
N LEU A 142 -0.07 4.55 -6.41
CA LEU A 142 0.16 5.99 -6.28
C LEU A 142 1.61 6.31 -5.87
N ASN A 143 2.18 5.54 -4.94
CA ASN A 143 3.58 5.67 -4.54
C ASN A 143 4.53 5.32 -5.70
N ASP A 144 4.24 4.24 -6.42
CA ASP A 144 5.05 3.83 -7.57
C ASP A 144 5.06 4.90 -8.68
N LEU A 145 3.97 5.65 -8.85
CA LEU A 145 3.93 6.81 -9.75
C LEU A 145 4.70 8.03 -9.24
N ASP A 146 4.76 8.23 -7.93
CA ASP A 146 5.58 9.29 -7.32
C ASP A 146 7.07 9.00 -7.52
N ASP A 147 7.48 7.75 -7.25
CA ASP A 147 8.83 7.26 -7.52
C ASP A 147 9.18 7.38 -9.02
N LEU A 148 8.26 6.99 -9.91
CA LEU A 148 8.43 7.14 -11.37
C LEU A 148 8.54 8.62 -11.78
N SER A 149 7.73 9.51 -11.22
CA SER A 149 7.83 10.95 -11.49
C SER A 149 9.16 11.53 -11.04
N ALA A 150 9.67 11.13 -9.86
CA ALA A 150 10.94 11.61 -9.34
C ALA A 150 12.14 11.25 -10.23
N GLU A 151 12.07 10.14 -10.98
CA GLU A 151 13.13 9.73 -11.92
C GLU A 151 13.30 10.69 -13.11
N PHE A 152 12.28 11.46 -13.49
CA PHE A 152 12.42 12.47 -14.54
C PHE A 152 13.30 13.65 -14.10
N ASP A 153 13.33 13.96 -12.80
CA ASP A 153 14.10 15.08 -12.25
C ASP A 153 15.55 14.69 -11.93
N ARG A 154 15.91 13.40 -12.05
CA ARG A 154 17.24 12.88 -11.74
C ARG A 154 18.14 12.92 -12.98
N PRO A 155 19.22 13.73 -13.02
CA PRO A 155 20.04 13.90 -14.23
C PRO A 155 20.65 12.61 -14.80
N ASP A 156 21.03 11.68 -13.91
CA ASP A 156 21.65 10.41 -14.30
C ASP A 156 20.61 9.30 -14.64
N SER A 157 19.31 9.61 -14.53
CA SER A 157 18.26 8.63 -14.79
C SER A 157 18.00 8.48 -16.29
N PRO A 158 17.80 7.25 -16.80
CA PRO A 158 17.34 7.02 -18.16
C PRO A 158 16.02 7.74 -18.49
N PHE A 159 15.21 8.05 -17.47
CA PHE A 159 13.93 8.75 -17.64
C PHE A 159 14.09 10.25 -17.96
N ALA A 160 15.19 10.88 -17.54
CA ALA A 160 15.42 12.32 -17.74
C ALA A 160 15.66 12.71 -19.21
N THR A 161 15.93 11.74 -20.09
CA THR A 161 16.29 11.98 -21.50
C THR A 161 15.29 11.40 -22.49
N ILE A 162 14.14 10.90 -22.03
CA ILE A 162 13.16 10.31 -22.94
C ILE A 162 12.58 11.39 -23.88
N GLY A 163 12.52 11.09 -25.17
CA GLY A 163 12.00 12.02 -26.18
C GLY A 163 10.59 12.55 -25.88
N PRO A 164 9.59 11.69 -25.57
CA PRO A 164 8.21 12.13 -25.33
C PRO A 164 7.91 12.51 -23.87
N MET A 165 8.85 13.20 -23.19
CA MET A 165 8.75 13.50 -21.75
C MET A 165 7.45 14.20 -21.34
N ALA A 166 7.06 15.28 -22.03
CA ALA A 166 5.86 16.04 -21.67
C ALA A 166 4.58 15.18 -21.73
N ARG A 167 4.48 14.30 -22.74
CA ARG A 167 3.34 13.40 -22.89
C ARG A 167 3.35 12.28 -21.85
N ALA A 168 4.53 11.78 -21.47
CA ALA A 168 4.67 10.80 -20.40
C ALA A 168 4.20 11.37 -19.05
N ILE A 169 4.60 12.60 -18.71
CA ILE A 169 4.15 13.28 -17.49
C ILE A 169 2.62 13.43 -17.49
N GLU A 170 2.02 13.83 -18.62
CA GLU A 170 0.56 13.94 -18.73
C GLU A 170 -0.16 12.59 -18.53
N LEU A 171 0.40 11.49 -19.04
CA LEU A 171 -0.13 10.14 -18.82
C LEU A 171 -0.07 9.76 -17.34
N ILE A 172 1.06 10.01 -16.68
CA ILE A 172 1.26 9.75 -15.25
C ILE A 172 0.26 10.56 -14.42
N ASP A 173 0.09 11.85 -14.70
CA ASP A 173 -0.85 12.71 -14.00
C ASP A 173 -2.31 12.29 -14.17
N ARG A 174 -2.69 11.83 -15.37
CA ARG A 174 -4.02 11.28 -15.61
C ARG A 174 -4.27 10.03 -14.78
N ARG A 175 -3.31 9.10 -14.72
CA ARG A 175 -3.41 7.91 -13.88
C ARG A 175 -3.46 8.28 -12.39
N ARG A 176 -2.59 9.17 -11.93
CA ARG A 176 -2.56 9.71 -10.55
C ARG A 176 -3.94 10.23 -10.12
N LYS A 177 -4.58 11.05 -10.95
CA LYS A 177 -5.95 11.57 -10.68
C LYS A 177 -6.99 10.44 -10.57
N SER A 178 -6.92 9.44 -11.45
CA SER A 178 -7.82 8.28 -11.41
C SER A 178 -7.66 7.48 -10.11
N ILE A 179 -6.42 7.18 -9.70
CA ILE A 179 -6.12 6.45 -8.47
C ILE A 179 -6.60 7.24 -7.25
N LEU A 180 -6.32 8.55 -7.17
CA LEU A 180 -6.78 9.39 -6.06
C LEU A 180 -8.31 9.39 -5.91
N ALA A 181 -9.06 9.35 -7.02
CA ALA A 181 -10.51 9.26 -7.00
C ALA A 181 -10.99 7.90 -6.43
N ARG A 182 -10.32 6.80 -6.77
CA ARG A 182 -10.63 5.47 -6.21
C ARG A 182 -10.33 5.41 -4.71
N ILE A 183 -9.14 5.83 -4.30
CA ILE A 183 -8.73 5.92 -2.88
C ILE A 183 -9.75 6.75 -2.09
N ALA A 184 -10.24 7.86 -2.64
CA ALA A 184 -11.25 8.69 -1.98
C ALA A 184 -12.57 7.95 -1.79
N GLY A 185 -13.04 7.23 -2.82
CA GLY A 185 -14.25 6.40 -2.75
C GLY A 185 -14.14 5.27 -1.73
N GLU A 186 -13.04 4.51 -1.77
CA GLU A 186 -12.75 3.42 -0.84
C GLU A 186 -12.63 3.92 0.61
N THR A 187 -11.91 5.03 0.81
CA THR A 187 -11.76 5.66 2.12
C THR A 187 -13.12 6.06 2.70
N GLY A 188 -14.00 6.61 1.86
CA GLY A 188 -15.35 7.03 2.24
C GLY A 188 -16.20 5.89 2.80
N HIS A 189 -16.04 4.67 2.29
CA HIS A 189 -16.76 3.49 2.79
C HIS A 189 -16.03 2.82 3.96
N LEU A 190 -14.72 2.54 3.82
CA LEU A 190 -13.94 1.75 4.78
C LEU A 190 -13.71 2.47 6.11
N PHE A 191 -13.64 3.80 6.08
CA PHE A 191 -13.37 4.64 7.26
C PHE A 191 -14.54 5.57 7.63
N ALA A 192 -15.75 5.27 7.14
CA ALA A 192 -16.98 6.01 7.49
C ALA A 192 -17.23 6.00 9.01
N GLU A 193 -17.02 4.85 9.64
CA GLU A 193 -17.28 4.62 11.05
C GLU A 193 -16.34 5.43 11.95
N GLN A 194 -16.88 6.02 13.03
CA GLN A 194 -16.07 6.68 14.04
C GLN A 194 -15.19 5.68 14.80
N PRO A 195 -13.92 6.01 15.13
CA PRO A 195 -13.02 5.04 15.77
C PRO A 195 -13.59 4.39 17.04
N LYS A 196 -14.32 5.15 17.85
CA LYS A 196 -14.99 4.61 19.05
C LYS A 196 -16.07 3.56 18.74
N ASN A 197 -16.78 3.70 17.62
CA ASN A 197 -17.81 2.76 17.20
C ASN A 197 -17.16 1.49 16.64
N PHE A 198 -16.09 1.63 15.87
CA PHE A 198 -15.27 0.51 15.41
C PHE A 198 -14.82 -0.34 16.61
N ALA A 199 -14.24 0.30 17.63
CA ALA A 199 -13.80 -0.37 18.85
C ALA A 199 -14.96 -1.07 19.58
N ALA A 200 -16.10 -0.41 19.73
CA ALA A 200 -17.28 -0.97 20.38
C ALA A 200 -17.84 -2.20 19.63
N ARG A 201 -17.81 -2.20 18.29
CA ARG A 201 -18.21 -3.38 17.49
C ARG A 201 -17.28 -4.56 17.73
N ILE A 202 -15.96 -4.33 17.77
CA ILE A 202 -14.99 -5.40 18.03
C ILE A 202 -15.17 -5.98 19.44
N ASP A 203 -15.37 -5.13 20.45
CA ASP A 203 -15.68 -5.56 21.83
C ASP A 203 -16.94 -6.44 21.89
N ALA A 204 -18.02 -6.01 21.24
CA ALA A 204 -19.28 -6.74 21.22
C ALA A 204 -19.14 -8.12 20.54
N LEU A 205 -18.45 -8.19 19.38
CA LEU A 205 -18.21 -9.46 18.68
C LEU A 205 -17.34 -10.40 19.52
N TRP A 206 -16.31 -9.87 20.18
CA TRP A 206 -15.45 -10.66 21.05
C TRP A 206 -16.22 -11.25 22.24
N ARG A 207 -16.99 -10.42 22.95
CA ARG A 207 -17.79 -10.88 24.11
C ARG A 207 -18.86 -11.89 23.72
N HIS A 208 -19.43 -11.79 22.53
CA HIS A 208 -20.38 -12.78 22.03
C HIS A 208 -19.74 -14.16 21.81
N LEU A 209 -18.49 -14.21 21.34
CA LEU A 209 -17.75 -15.46 21.13
C LEU A 209 -17.09 -16.02 22.39
N ALA A 210 -16.80 -15.16 23.37
CA ALA A 210 -16.24 -15.55 24.66
C ALA A 210 -17.30 -16.00 25.67
N ALA A 211 -18.60 -15.81 25.36
CA ALA A 211 -19.74 -16.28 26.15
C ALA A 211 -20.09 -17.73 25.79
#